data_AF-A0A352J258-F1
#
_entry.id   AF-A0A352J258-F1
#
_cell.length_a   1.000
_cell.length_b   1.000
_cell.length_c   1.000
_cell.angle_alpha   90.00
_cell.angle_beta   90.00
_cell.angle_gamma   90.00
#
_symmetry.space_group_name_H-M   'P 1'
#
loop_
_entity.id
_entity.type
_entity.pdbx_description
1 polymer ?
#
loop_
_entity_poly.entity_id
_entity_poly.type
_entity_poly.pdbx_seq_one_letter_code
_entity_poly.pdbx_strand_id
1 'polypeptide(L)'
;FGGVNHAIFLDAVTTQYNIGNDTTISAEEKSRLNLEFSKNYMTQPIEYYKFNPECRIFDTFTGEWETIEVTPYTARAGATLAFSGKTFYAVQGELKPGVRTPVTIKGEIKYEK
;
A
#
# COMPACT_ATOMS: atom_id res chain seq x y z
N PHE A 1 4.74 -7.97 3.18
CA PHE A 1 3.27 -8.01 3.08
C PHE A 1 2.78 -6.68 2.54
N GLY A 2 1.78 -6.74 1.66
CA GLY A 2 1.12 -5.56 1.17
C GLY A 2 1.88 -4.81 0.08
N GLY A 3 1.63 -3.51 0.00
CA GLY A 3 2.11 -2.66 -1.08
C GLY A 3 0.97 -1.95 -1.78
N VAL A 4 1.23 -0.72 -2.21
CA VAL A 4 0.27 0.10 -2.95
C VAL A 4 0.22 -0.37 -4.40
N ASN A 5 -0.92 -0.17 -5.08
CA ASN A 5 -0.96 -0.35 -6.52
C ASN A 5 -0.06 0.70 -7.18
N HIS A 6 1.00 0.24 -7.87
CA HIS A 6 2.01 1.12 -8.44
C HIS A 6 1.43 2.17 -9.38
N ALA A 7 0.53 1.78 -10.29
CA ALA A 7 -0.03 2.69 -11.28
C ALA A 7 -0.88 3.78 -10.62
N ILE A 8 -1.76 3.41 -9.69
CA ILE A 8 -2.63 4.36 -8.97
C ILE A 8 -1.81 5.31 -8.10
N PHE A 9 -0.80 4.78 -7.40
CA PHE A 9 0.05 5.59 -6.54
C PHE A 9 0.92 6.56 -7.35
N LEU A 10 1.54 6.07 -8.43
CA LEU A 10 2.39 6.89 -9.29
C LEU A 10 1.58 8.00 -9.96
N ASP A 11 0.40 7.69 -10.50
CA ASP A 11 -0.52 8.68 -11.08
C ASP A 11 -0.84 9.81 -10.07
N ALA A 12 -1.11 9.46 -8.82
CA ALA A 12 -1.41 10.44 -7.79
C ALA A 12 -0.21 11.36 -7.46
N VAL A 13 0.98 10.78 -7.29
CA VAL A 13 2.20 11.54 -7.01
C VAL A 13 2.58 12.42 -8.20
N THR A 14 2.50 11.88 -9.43
CA THR A 14 2.78 12.63 -10.66
C THR A 14 1.78 13.76 -10.86
N THR A 15 0.49 13.55 -10.59
CA THR A 15 -0.53 14.60 -10.69
C THR A 15 -0.24 15.76 -9.75
N GLN A 16 0.04 15.47 -8.47
CA GLN A 16 0.39 16.51 -7.49
C GLN A 16 1.71 17.22 -7.83
N TYR A 17 2.72 16.48 -8.32
CA TYR A 17 3.97 17.06 -8.81
C TYR A 17 3.73 18.03 -9.96
N ASN A 18 2.91 17.65 -10.96
CA ASN A 18 2.60 18.50 -12.10
C ASN A 18 1.88 19.78 -11.67
N ILE A 19 0.87 19.69 -10.79
CA ILE A 19 0.18 20.87 -10.25
C ILE A 19 1.18 21.77 -9.51
N GLY A 20 2.06 21.21 -8.68
CA GLY A 20 3.05 21.97 -7.93
C GLY A 20 4.06 22.71 -8.82
N ASN A 21 4.49 22.08 -9.92
CA ASN A 21 5.53 22.58 -10.80
C ASN A 21 5.02 23.37 -12.02
N ASP A 22 3.71 23.44 -12.25
CA ASP A 22 3.15 24.22 -13.35
C ASP A 22 3.47 25.72 -13.19
N THR A 23 4.25 26.29 -14.10
CA THR A 23 4.64 27.71 -14.03
C THR A 23 3.62 28.66 -14.66
N THR A 24 2.56 28.12 -15.27
CA THR A 24 1.54 28.89 -16.00
C THR A 24 0.35 29.32 -15.13
N ILE A 25 0.20 28.74 -13.94
CA ILE A 25 -0.89 29.01 -13.00
C ILE A 25 -0.43 29.67 -11.69
N SER A 26 -1.32 30.44 -11.06
CA SER A 26 -1.02 31.16 -9.81
C SER A 26 -0.88 30.20 -8.61
N ALA A 27 -0.26 30.67 -7.52
CA ALA A 27 -0.13 29.88 -6.30
C ALA A 27 -1.48 29.51 -5.67
N GLU A 28 -2.46 30.41 -5.75
CA GLU A 28 -3.83 30.17 -5.30
C GLU A 28 -4.49 29.06 -6.11
N GLU A 29 -4.31 29.08 -7.43
CA GLU A 29 -4.88 28.07 -8.32
C GLU A 29 -4.23 26.69 -8.11
N LYS A 30 -2.90 26.64 -7.93
CA LYS A 30 -2.20 25.39 -7.51
C LYS A 30 -2.76 24.82 -6.23
N SER A 31 -3.01 25.68 -5.24
CA SER A 31 -3.54 25.27 -3.94
C SER A 31 -4.96 24.72 -4.09
N ARG A 32 -5.79 25.37 -4.90
CA ARG A 32 -7.16 24.93 -5.21
C ARG A 32 -7.17 23.55 -5.90
N LEU A 33 -6.38 23.38 -6.96
CA LEU A 33 -6.27 22.13 -7.71
C LEU A 33 -5.71 20.98 -6.85
N ASN A 34 -4.66 21.25 -6.07
CA ASN A 34 -4.12 20.24 -5.16
C ASN A 34 -5.14 19.83 -4.10
N LEU A 35 -5.91 20.77 -3.54
CA LEU A 35 -6.95 20.47 -2.57
C LEU A 35 -8.07 19.63 -3.19
N GLU A 36 -8.54 19.99 -4.38
CA GLU A 36 -9.58 19.27 -5.12
C GLU A 36 -9.13 17.83 -5.44
N PHE A 37 -7.94 17.69 -6.02
CA PHE A 37 -7.34 16.39 -6.31
C PHE A 37 -7.18 15.55 -5.04
N SER A 38 -6.59 16.12 -3.99
CA SER A 38 -6.33 15.39 -2.74
C SER A 38 -7.63 14.96 -2.07
N LYS A 39 -8.67 15.79 -2.07
CA LYS A 39 -10.00 15.40 -1.56
C LYS A 39 -10.56 14.20 -2.33
N ASN A 40 -10.53 14.24 -3.65
CA ASN A 40 -11.02 13.14 -4.47
C ASN A 40 -10.20 11.86 -4.25
N TYR A 41 -8.86 11.95 -4.29
CA TYR A 41 -7.97 10.81 -4.12
C TYR A 41 -8.07 10.20 -2.72
N MET A 42 -8.15 10.99 -1.64
CA MET A 42 -8.15 10.48 -0.26
C MET A 42 -9.50 9.90 0.19
N THR A 43 -10.60 10.18 -0.51
CA THR A 43 -11.95 9.79 -0.11
C THR A 43 -12.50 8.56 -0.85
N GLN A 44 -11.74 8.00 -1.79
CA GLN A 44 -12.13 6.76 -2.48
C GLN A 44 -12.35 5.58 -1.49
N PRO A 45 -13.18 4.60 -1.86
CA PRO A 45 -13.34 3.36 -1.10
C PRO A 45 -12.03 2.55 -1.08
N ILE A 46 -11.88 1.62 -0.14
CA ILE A 46 -10.63 0.85 0.06
C ILE A 46 -10.24 0.09 -1.22
N GLU A 47 -11.22 -0.49 -1.91
CA GLU A 47 -11.05 -1.33 -3.10
C GLU A 47 -10.47 -0.55 -4.28
N TYR A 48 -10.70 0.77 -4.33
CA TYR A 48 -10.17 1.65 -5.37
C TYR A 48 -8.64 1.58 -5.43
N TYR A 49 -7.96 1.59 -4.28
CA TYR A 49 -6.50 1.69 -4.22
C TYR A 49 -5.78 0.38 -4.54
N LYS A 50 -6.52 -0.75 -4.62
CA LYS A 50 -6.01 -2.06 -5.02
C LYS A 50 -4.71 -2.44 -4.31
N PHE A 51 -4.64 -2.24 -3.00
CA PHE A 51 -3.49 -2.67 -2.20
C PHE A 51 -3.29 -4.18 -2.37
N ASN A 52 -2.02 -4.61 -2.43
CA ASN A 52 -1.67 -5.96 -2.83
C ASN A 52 -2.13 -7.01 -1.80
N PRO A 53 -3.06 -7.93 -2.15
CA PRO A 53 -3.55 -8.98 -1.24
C PRO A 53 -2.62 -10.20 -1.17
N GLU A 54 -1.53 -10.23 -1.93
CA GLU A 54 -0.68 -11.40 -2.03
C GLU A 54 0.32 -11.50 -0.86
N CYS A 55 0.38 -12.68 -0.28
CA CYS A 55 1.41 -13.13 0.65
C CYS A 55 2.47 -13.86 -0.17
N ARG A 56 3.68 -13.32 -0.24
CA ARG A 56 4.77 -13.93 -1.00
C ARG A 56 5.94 -14.32 -0.12
N ILE A 57 6.56 -15.46 -0.42
CA ILE A 57 7.84 -15.89 0.13
C ILE A 57 8.88 -15.78 -0.99
N PHE A 58 10.09 -15.35 -0.62
CA PHE A 58 11.24 -15.35 -1.50
C PHE A 58 12.19 -16.47 -1.10
N ASP A 59 12.44 -17.43 -2.00
CA ASP A 59 13.46 -18.47 -1.78
C ASP A 59 14.83 -17.91 -2.18
N THR A 60 15.71 -17.75 -1.20
CA THR A 60 17.05 -17.16 -1.41
C THR A 60 18.02 -18.09 -2.13
N PHE A 61 17.72 -19.38 -2.24
CA PHE A 61 18.54 -20.36 -2.97
C PHE A 61 18.21 -20.37 -4.46
N THR A 62 16.93 -20.25 -4.82
CA THR A 62 16.50 -20.22 -6.23
C THR A 62 16.41 -18.81 -6.80
N GLY A 63 16.23 -17.80 -5.93
CA GLY A 63 16.03 -16.41 -6.31
C GLY A 63 14.60 -16.13 -6.81
N GLU A 64 13.64 -16.98 -6.45
CA GLU A 64 12.28 -16.93 -6.94
C GLU A 64 11.28 -16.49 -5.86
N TRP A 65 10.21 -15.83 -6.31
CA TRP A 65 9.06 -15.50 -5.47
C TRP A 65 7.96 -16.53 -5.67
N GLU A 66 7.38 -17.00 -4.57
CA GLU A 66 6.19 -17.83 -4.56
C GLU A 66 5.06 -17.10 -3.86
N THR A 67 3.83 -17.17 -4.41
CA THR A 67 2.63 -16.68 -3.74
C THR A 67 2.04 -17.81 -2.91
N ILE A 68 2.08 -17.67 -1.59
CA ILE A 68 1.62 -18.70 -0.66
C ILE A 68 0.16 -18.51 -0.22
N GLU A 69 -0.37 -17.29 -0.35
CA GLU A 69 -1.77 -16.98 -0.03
C GLU A 69 -2.20 -15.69 -0.73
N VAL A 70 -3.49 -15.57 -1.06
CA VAL A 70 -4.12 -14.34 -1.54
C VAL A 70 -5.28 -14.02 -0.61
N THR A 71 -5.17 -12.93 0.15
CA THR A 71 -6.17 -12.60 1.17
C THR A 71 -6.35 -11.09 1.33
N PRO A 72 -7.59 -10.58 1.42
CA PRO A 72 -7.83 -9.15 1.62
C PRO A 72 -7.26 -8.64 2.94
N TYR A 73 -7.01 -9.53 3.92
CA TYR A 73 -6.42 -9.14 5.19
C TYR A 73 -5.00 -8.58 5.02
N THR A 74 -4.24 -9.01 4.02
CA THR A 74 -2.86 -8.57 3.80
C THR A 74 -2.71 -7.43 2.80
N ALA A 75 -3.83 -7.00 2.19
CA ALA A 75 -3.94 -5.78 1.38
C ALA A 75 -3.81 -4.51 2.23
N ARG A 76 -2.60 -4.21 2.67
CA ARG A 76 -2.29 -3.07 3.54
C ARG A 76 -0.92 -2.46 3.26
N ALA A 77 -0.74 -1.16 3.47
CA ALA A 77 0.57 -0.50 3.32
C ALA A 77 1.16 -0.13 4.69
N GLY A 78 2.49 -0.16 4.84
CA GLY A 78 3.16 0.30 6.07
C GLY A 78 2.82 -0.48 7.34
N ALA A 79 2.45 -1.76 7.22
CA ALA A 79 2.31 -2.69 8.34
C ALA A 79 3.68 -3.12 8.86
N THR A 80 3.81 -3.33 10.17
CA THR A 80 5.04 -3.87 10.76
C THR A 80 4.98 -5.38 10.78
N LEU A 81 6.08 -6.04 10.41
CA LEU A 81 6.24 -7.49 10.55
C LEU A 81 7.14 -7.81 11.73
N ALA A 82 6.63 -8.59 12.67
CA ALA A 82 7.39 -9.14 13.78
C ALA A 82 7.41 -10.66 13.70
N PHE A 83 8.54 -11.28 14.03
CA PHE A 83 8.74 -12.72 13.91
C PHE A 83 9.12 -13.36 15.24
N SER A 84 8.70 -14.60 15.44
CA SER A 84 9.14 -15.48 16.52
C SER A 84 9.17 -16.92 16.00
N GLY A 85 10.36 -17.44 15.72
CA GLY A 85 10.54 -18.72 15.04
C GLY A 85 9.80 -18.75 13.69
N LYS A 86 8.90 -19.73 13.51
CA LYS A 86 8.06 -19.87 12.31
C LYS A 86 6.79 -19.01 12.33
N THR A 87 6.51 -18.32 13.42
CA THR A 87 5.33 -17.44 13.53
C THR A 87 5.70 -16.02 13.14
N PHE A 88 4.80 -15.35 12.41
CA PHE A 88 4.89 -13.93 12.14
C PHE A 88 3.60 -13.20 12.55
N TYR A 89 3.74 -11.90 12.79
CA TYR A 89 2.65 -10.99 13.06
C TYR A 89 2.73 -9.81 12.09
N ALA A 90 1.66 -9.55 11.34
CA ALA A 90 1.50 -8.33 10.57
C ALA A 90 0.65 -7.35 11.40
N VAL A 91 1.30 -6.37 12.00
CA VAL A 91 0.71 -5.42 12.95
C VAL A 91 0.23 -4.17 12.22
N GLN A 92 -1.07 -3.87 12.35
CA GLN A 92 -1.73 -2.70 11.76
C GLN A 92 -1.43 -2.57 10.25
N GLY A 93 -1.33 -1.35 9.74
CA GLY A 93 -1.15 -1.01 8.34
C GLY A 93 -2.28 -0.09 7.87
N GLU A 94 -2.04 0.64 6.79
CA GLU A 94 -3.05 1.41 6.10
C GLU A 94 -3.90 0.49 5.22
N LEU A 95 -5.22 0.59 5.33
CA LEU A 95 -6.17 -0.04 4.38
C LEU A 95 -6.31 0.81 3.12
N LYS A 96 -6.13 2.11 3.28
CA LYS A 96 -6.04 3.12 2.23
C LYS A 96 -5.26 4.32 2.76
N PRO A 97 -4.82 5.27 1.90
CA PRO A 97 -4.09 6.45 2.34
C PRO A 97 -4.77 7.16 3.51
N GLY A 98 -4.05 7.32 4.63
CA GLY A 98 -4.53 8.02 5.82
C GLY A 98 -5.50 7.25 6.72
N VAL A 99 -5.86 6.00 6.39
CA VAL A 99 -6.76 5.17 7.23
C VAL A 99 -6.07 3.87 7.62
N ARG A 100 -5.81 3.72 8.93
CA ARG A 100 -5.16 2.53 9.50
C ARG A 100 -6.15 1.53 10.05
N THR A 101 -5.82 0.25 9.92
CA THR A 101 -6.51 -0.84 10.63
C THR A 101 -5.88 -1.06 12.01
N PRO A 102 -6.68 -1.28 13.07
CA PRO A 102 -6.18 -1.72 14.37
C PRO A 102 -5.85 -3.22 14.40
N VAL A 103 -6.14 -3.96 13.32
CA VAL A 103 -6.04 -5.42 13.28
C VAL A 103 -4.60 -5.88 13.14
N THR A 104 -4.19 -6.81 14.00
CA THR A 104 -2.97 -7.62 13.85
C THR A 104 -3.33 -9.00 13.33
N ILE A 105 -2.63 -9.46 12.29
CA ILE A 105 -2.74 -10.81 11.76
C ILE A 105 -1.60 -11.65 12.31
N LYS A 106 -1.88 -12.86 12.77
CA LYS A 106 -0.89 -13.88 13.07
C LYS A 106 -0.87 -14.90 11.94
N GLY A 107 0.31 -15.25 11.45
CA GLY A 107 0.50 -16.36 10.52
C GLY A 107 1.64 -17.27 10.96
N GLU A 108 1.66 -18.47 10.41
CA GLU A 108 2.69 -19.48 10.67
C GLU A 108 3.25 -19.97 9.33
N ILE A 109 4.56 -19.93 9.18
CA ILE A 109 5.26 -20.39 7.98
C ILE A 109 5.47 -21.90 8.12
N LYS A 110 4.65 -22.65 7.38
CA LYS A 110 4.83 -24.09 7.16
C LYS A 110 5.57 -24.32 5.84
N TYR A 111 6.81 -23.83 5.79
CA TYR A 111 7.69 -24.11 4.67
C TYR A 111 8.51 -25.34 5.03
N GLU A 112 8.21 -26.46 4.36
CA GLU A 112 9.06 -27.65 4.33
C GLU A 112 9.71 -27.66 2.94
N LYS A 113 11.04 -27.70 2.92
CA LYS A 113 11.82 -27.81 1.69
C LYS A 113 12.12 -29.28 1.43
#